data_AF-X0Z2Q9-F1
#
_entry.id   AF-X0Z2Q9-F1
#
_cell.length_a   1.000
_cell.length_b   1.000
_cell.length_c   1.000
_cell.angle_alpha   90.00
_cell.angle_beta   90.00
_cell.angle_gamma   90.00
#
_symmetry.space_group_name_H-M   'P 1'
#
loop_
_entity.id
_entity.type
_entity.pdbx_description
1 polymer ?
#
loop_
_entity_poly.entity_id
_entity_poly.type
_entity_poly.pdbx_seq_one_letter_code
_entity_poly.pdbx_strand_id
1 'polypeptide(L)'
;PAVNGSSHKTQKQYQLDIAEVFRRSVDSIKQGGWIIVVAHDKSNLYPEIASLCGVEELEVVNRHVNRRTGRRSSEFYESIFIWRKT
;
A
#
# COMPACT_ATOMS: atom_id res chain seq x y z
N PRO A 1 -20.21 -1.20 -2.96
CA PRO A 1 -20.18 -0.34 -1.75
C PRO A 1 -19.06 -0.79 -0.81
N ALA A 2 -18.35 0.14 -0.15
CA ALA A 2 -17.50 -0.23 0.98
C ALA A 2 -18.43 -0.68 2.12
N VAL A 3 -18.44 -1.97 2.44
CA VAL A 3 -19.47 -2.58 3.31
C VAL A 3 -19.13 -2.49 4.80
N ASN A 4 -17.87 -2.16 5.14
CA ASN A 4 -17.41 -2.05 6.52
C ASN A 4 -16.74 -0.67 6.71
N GLY A 5 -17.20 0.09 7.71
CA GLY A 5 -16.75 1.47 7.96
C GLY A 5 -15.26 1.61 8.29
N SER A 6 -14.78 2.83 8.54
CA SER A 6 -13.36 3.14 8.79
C SER A 6 -12.90 2.88 10.23
N SER A 7 -13.45 1.85 10.90
CA SER A 7 -13.05 1.52 12.27
C SER A 7 -11.63 0.94 12.32
N HIS A 8 -10.96 1.07 13.46
CA HIS A 8 -9.63 0.48 13.69
C HIS A 8 -9.61 -1.04 13.41
N LYS A 9 -10.69 -1.74 13.76
CA LYS A 9 -10.85 -3.18 13.44
C LYS A 9 -10.85 -3.43 11.93
N THR A 10 -11.52 -2.58 11.15
CA THR A 10 -11.61 -2.72 9.69
C THR A 10 -10.28 -2.39 9.03
N GLN A 11 -9.57 -1.36 9.50
CA GLN A 11 -8.22 -1.04 9.03
C GLN A 11 -7.24 -2.18 9.30
N LYS A 12 -7.29 -2.77 10.50
CA LYS A 12 -6.46 -3.92 10.83
C LYS A 12 -6.77 -5.14 9.95
N GLN A 13 -8.05 -5.43 9.71
CA GLN A 13 -8.43 -6.52 8.82
C GLN A 13 -7.92 -6.27 7.39
N TYR A 14 -8.07 -5.04 6.89
CA TYR A 14 -7.52 -4.65 5.59
C TYR A 14 -6.02 -4.88 5.51
N GLN A 15 -5.25 -4.50 6.53
CA GLN A 15 -3.79 -4.73 6.56
C GLN A 15 -3.45 -6.23 6.50
N LEU A 16 -4.17 -7.06 7.26
CA LEU A 16 -3.95 -8.51 7.26
C LEU A 16 -4.27 -9.15 5.91
N ASP A 17 -5.41 -8.77 5.30
CA ASP A 17 -5.87 -9.31 4.02
C ASP A 17 -4.90 -8.93 2.88
N ILE A 18 -4.44 -7.67 2.85
CA ILE A 18 -3.46 -7.22 1.85
C ILE A 18 -2.11 -7.90 2.07
N ALA A 19 -1.64 -7.99 3.32
CA ALA A 19 -0.37 -8.64 3.63
C ALA A 19 -0.38 -10.13 3.25
N GLU A 20 -1.52 -10.81 3.33
CA GLU A 20 -1.65 -12.20 2.87
C GLU A 20 -1.37 -12.34 1.37
N VAL A 21 -1.95 -11.46 0.55
CA VAL A 21 -1.73 -11.46 -0.91
C VAL A 21 -0.28 -11.09 -1.25
N PHE A 22 0.26 -10.09 -0.56
CA PHE A 22 1.62 -9.62 -0.80
C PHE A 22 2.66 -10.66 -0.42
N ARG A 23 2.54 -11.36 0.72
CA ARG A 23 3.47 -12.44 1.10
C ARG A 23 3.60 -13.50 0.02
N ARG A 24 2.47 -13.98 -0.53
CA ARG A 24 2.47 -14.96 -1.63
C ARG A 24 3.19 -14.44 -2.88
N SER A 25 3.09 -13.14 -3.15
CA SER A 25 3.79 -12.50 -4.27
C SER A 25 5.29 -12.38 -3.98
N VAL A 26 5.65 -11.95 -2.76
CA VAL A 26 7.03 -11.83 -2.27
C VAL A 26 7.77 -13.16 -2.34
N ASP A 27 7.12 -14.29 -2.05
CA ASP A 27 7.72 -15.63 -2.13
C ASP A 27 8.32 -15.92 -3.53
N SER A 28 7.68 -15.42 -4.59
CA SER A 28 8.14 -15.59 -5.98
C SER A 28 9.26 -14.64 -6.40
N ILE A 29 9.53 -13.60 -5.61
CA ILE A 29 10.53 -12.57 -5.93
C ILE A 29 11.91 -13.04 -5.47
N LYS A 30 12.96 -12.75 -6.25
CA LYS A 30 14.34 -13.07 -5.84
C LYS A 30 14.77 -12.19 -4.67
N GLN A 31 15.69 -12.71 -3.85
CA GLN A 31 16.37 -11.94 -2.82
C GLN A 31 16.89 -10.60 -3.38
N GLY A 32 16.64 -9.50 -2.66
CA GLY A 32 17.01 -8.14 -3.10
C GLY A 32 16.14 -7.57 -4.23
N GLY A 33 15.11 -8.31 -4.67
CA GLY A 33 14.16 -7.85 -5.69
C GLY A 33 13.30 -6.69 -5.19
N TRP A 34 12.94 -5.81 -6.13
CA TRP A 34 12.15 -4.61 -5.85
C TRP A 34 10.66 -4.89 -5.93
N ILE A 35 9.90 -4.28 -5.02
CA ILE A 35 8.44 -4.32 -4.98
C ILE A 35 7.96 -2.88 -4.92
N ILE A 36 7.23 -2.44 -5.94
CA ILE A 36 6.73 -1.07 -6.06
C ILE A 36 5.22 -1.08 -5.85
N VAL A 37 4.76 -0.44 -4.79
CA VAL A 37 3.34 -0.40 -4.42
C VAL A 37 2.83 1.02 -4.54
N VAL A 38 1.77 1.22 -5.32
CA VAL A 38 1.14 2.54 -5.49
C VAL A 38 -0.21 2.52 -4.80
N ALA A 39 -0.40 3.38 -3.80
CA ALA A 39 -1.64 3.46 -3.07
C ALA A 39 -1.92 4.88 -2.56
N HIS A 40 -3.20 5.26 -2.49
CA HIS A 40 -3.63 6.43 -1.74
C HIS A 40 -3.80 6.05 -0.26
N ASP A 41 -2.69 6.07 0.48
CA ASP A 41 -2.65 5.63 1.87
C ASP A 41 -3.02 6.75 2.87
N LYS A 42 -4.29 7.16 2.85
CA LYS A 42 -4.78 8.22 3.74
C LYS A 42 -4.70 7.84 5.24
N SER A 43 -4.62 6.55 5.55
CA SER A 43 -4.66 6.06 6.94
C SER A 43 -3.31 5.51 7.42
N ASN A 44 -2.23 5.70 6.67
CA ASN A 44 -0.88 5.24 7.01
C ASN A 44 -0.85 3.74 7.36
N LEU A 45 -1.48 2.91 6.53
CA LEU A 45 -1.63 1.47 6.74
C LEU A 45 -0.47 0.66 6.15
N TYR A 46 0.18 1.17 5.10
CA TYR A 46 1.16 0.43 4.31
C TYR A 46 2.49 0.15 5.00
N PRO A 47 3.01 0.99 5.92
CA PRO A 47 4.20 0.64 6.70
C PRO A 47 4.06 -0.67 7.48
N GLU A 48 2.89 -0.88 8.11
CA GLU A 48 2.60 -2.13 8.82
C GLU A 48 2.41 -3.32 7.84
N ILE A 49 1.81 -3.08 6.67
CA ILE A 49 1.70 -4.11 5.62
C ILE A 49 3.10 -4.56 5.17
N ALA A 50 4.05 -3.63 4.97
CA ALA A 50 5.43 -3.95 4.63
C ALA A 50 6.07 -4.84 5.70
N SER A 51 5.91 -4.47 6.97
CA SER A 51 6.38 -5.26 8.13
C SER A 51 5.79 -6.68 8.13
N LEU A 52 4.47 -6.81 7.95
CA LEU A 52 3.78 -8.10 7.86
C LEU A 52 4.17 -8.95 6.64
N CYS A 53 4.77 -8.34 5.62
CA CYS A 53 5.27 -9.03 4.44
C CYS A 53 6.74 -9.43 4.55
N GLY A 54 7.45 -8.99 5.60
CA GLY A 54 8.89 -9.24 5.74
C GLY A 54 9.70 -8.59 4.62
N VAL A 55 9.33 -7.38 4.21
CA VAL A 55 10.07 -6.60 3.20
C VAL A 55 10.58 -5.31 3.83
N GLU A 56 11.70 -4.82 3.33
CA GLU A 56 12.29 -3.57 3.75
C GLU A 56 11.68 -2.41 2.97
N GLU A 57 11.17 -1.39 3.67
CA GLU A 57 10.77 -0.13 3.05
C GLU A 57 11.99 0.78 2.89
N LEU A 58 12.34 1.09 1.64
CA LEU A 58 13.50 1.90 1.30
C LEU A 58 13.15 3.37 1.14
N GLU A 59 12.02 3.66 0.51
CA GLU A 59 11.58 5.03 0.24
C GLU A 59 10.06 5.09 0.00
N VAL A 60 9.47 6.26 0.29
CA VAL A 60 8.09 6.58 -0.08
C VAL A 60 8.07 7.89 -0.87
N VAL A 61 7.63 7.83 -2.11
CA VAL A 61 7.50 9.01 -2.98
C VAL A 61 6.03 9.44 -3.05
N ASN A 62 5.76 10.72 -2.78
CA ASN A 62 4.41 11.28 -2.92
C ASN A 62 4.24 11.89 -4.32
N ARG A 63 3.23 11.42 -5.06
CA ARG A 63 2.96 11.84 -6.43
C ARG A 63 1.62 12.55 -6.54
N HIS A 64 1.61 13.74 -7.14
CA HIS A 64 0.38 14.43 -7.51
C HIS A 64 -0.26 13.82 -8.77
N VAL A 65 -1.58 13.64 -8.75
CA VAL A 65 -2.35 13.06 -9.86
C VAL A 65 -3.17 14.15 -10.56
N ASN A 66 -2.67 14.62 -11.70
CA ASN A 66 -3.22 15.76 -12.44
C ASN A 66 -4.50 15.46 -13.27
N ARG A 67 -4.80 14.18 -13.57
CA ARG A 67 -5.96 13.79 -14.41
C ARG A 67 -6.71 12.60 -13.83
N ARG A 68 -7.58 12.86 -12.85
CA ARG A 68 -8.53 11.85 -12.35
C ARG A 68 -9.82 11.92 -13.17
N THR A 69 -10.42 10.78 -13.53
CA THR A 69 -11.75 10.73 -14.16
C THR A 69 -12.76 11.50 -13.31
N GLY A 70 -13.39 12.51 -13.92
CA GLY A 70 -14.03 13.63 -13.22
C GLY A 70 -15.28 13.26 -12.40
N ARG A 71 -15.26 13.67 -11.12
CA ARG A 71 -16.43 13.96 -10.26
C ARG A 71 -16.08 14.85 -9.05
N ARG A 72 -14.81 14.97 -8.65
CA ARG A 72 -14.36 15.93 -7.62
C ARG A 72 -13.03 16.57 -8.02
N SER A 73 -12.94 17.89 -7.87
CA SER A 73 -11.85 18.79 -8.32
C SER A 73 -10.77 19.07 -7.25
N SER A 74 -10.68 18.27 -6.20
CA SER A 74 -9.64 18.42 -5.18
C SER A 74 -8.31 17.83 -5.66
N GLU A 75 -7.19 18.42 -5.23
CA GLU A 75 -5.87 17.80 -5.36
C GLU A 75 -5.92 16.35 -4.83
N PHE A 76 -5.24 15.45 -5.55
CA PHE A 76 -5.20 14.03 -5.20
C PHE A 76 -3.77 13.54 -5.32
N TYR A 77 -3.28 12.92 -4.25
CA TYR A 77 -1.93 12.41 -4.16
C TYR A 77 -1.98 10.91 -3.95
N GLU A 78 -0.95 10.22 -4.44
CA GLU A 78 -0.70 8.80 -4.17
C GLU A 78 0.70 8.66 -3.58
N SER A 79 0.85 7.67 -2.70
CA SER A 79 2.13 7.25 -2.17
C SER A 79 2.64 6.07 -3.01
N ILE A 80 3.90 6.18 -3.44
CA ILE A 80 4.64 5.13 -4.14
C ILE A 80 5.64 4.58 -3.13
N PHE A 81 5.34 3.41 -2.59
CA PHE A 81 6.21 2.69 -1.68
C PHE A 81 7.23 1.88 -2.48
N ILE A 82 8.51 2.05 -2.16
CA ILE A 82 9.62 1.33 -2.74
C ILE A 82 10.11 0.34 -1.69
N TRP A 83 9.79 -0.93 -1.89
CA TRP A 83 10.17 -2.01 -0.99
C TRP A 83 11.21 -2.94 -1.64
N ARG A 84 11.94 -3.65 -0.79
CA ARG A 84 12.93 -4.64 -1.20
C ARG A 84 12.73 -5.94 -0.43
N LYS A 85 12.75 -7.08 -1.14
CA LYS A 85 12.76 -8.39 -0.50
C LYS A 85 14.08 -8.59 0.26
N THR A 86 13.96 -8.81 1.56
CA THR A 86 15.05 -9.15 2.49
C THR A 86 15.22 -10.63 2.67
#